data_AF-A0A941JNQ5-F1
#
_entry.id   AF-A0A941JNQ5-F1
#
_cell.length_a   1.000
_cell.length_b   1.000
_cell.length_c   1.000
_cell.angle_alpha   90.00
_cell.angle_beta   90.00
_cell.angle_gamma   90.00
#
_symmetry.space_group_name_H-M   'P 1'
#
loop_
_entity.id
_entity.type
_entity.pdbx_description
1 polymer ?
#
loop_
_entity_poly.entity_id
_entity_poly.type
_entity_poly.pdbx_seq_one_letter_code
_entity_poly.pdbx_strand_id
1 'polypeptide(L)'
;MRLKDFCETFKSDFQEREFVVDYLQDCLEEGGITLFISALQELVKFYQINSKNPDKSLKQNSFLSQFLECQNPTFSEVYQVLKILELDLKLQLSSLNSTVG
;
A
#
# COMPACT_ATOMS: atom_id res chain seq x y z
N MET A 1 3.82 -20.18 -10.61
CA MET A 1 4.70 -19.60 -9.57
C MET A 1 3.85 -19.24 -8.37
N ARG A 2 4.30 -19.53 -7.15
CA ARG A 2 3.56 -19.17 -5.92
C ARG A 2 3.92 -17.73 -5.57
N LEU A 3 2.94 -16.91 -5.18
CA LEU A 3 3.11 -15.48 -4.83
C LEU A 3 4.30 -15.17 -3.89
N LYS A 4 4.78 -16.16 -3.11
CA LYS A 4 5.93 -16.00 -2.21
C LYS A 4 7.26 -15.70 -2.91
N ASP A 5 7.47 -16.18 -4.14
CA ASP A 5 8.71 -15.95 -4.89
C ASP A 5 8.71 -14.60 -5.63
N PHE A 6 7.54 -13.94 -5.74
CA PHE A 6 7.45 -12.60 -6.29
C PHE A 6 8.10 -11.58 -5.34
N CYS A 7 7.76 -11.56 -4.05
CA CYS A 7 8.21 -10.53 -3.09
C CYS A 7 9.73 -10.38 -2.92
N GLU A 8 10.56 -11.36 -3.27
CA GLU A 8 12.02 -11.21 -3.22
C GLU A 8 12.62 -10.52 -4.45
N THR A 9 11.96 -10.63 -5.61
CA THR A 9 12.51 -10.14 -6.88
C THR A 9 12.29 -8.63 -7.07
N PHE A 10 11.23 -8.06 -6.47
CA PHE A 10 10.80 -6.68 -6.70
C PHE A 10 11.22 -5.69 -5.60
N LYS A 11 12.11 -6.07 -4.68
CA LYS A 11 12.57 -5.16 -3.60
C LYS A 11 13.29 -3.93 -4.15
N SER A 12 13.99 -4.04 -5.26
CA SER A 12 14.55 -2.88 -5.96
C SER A 12 13.46 -1.98 -6.54
N ASP A 13 12.37 -2.57 -7.00
CA ASP A 13 11.35 -1.91 -7.81
C ASP A 13 10.37 -1.12 -6.92
N PHE A 14 10.29 -1.44 -5.63
CA PHE A 14 9.65 -0.60 -4.61
C PHE A 14 10.32 0.77 -4.40
N GLN A 15 11.47 1.03 -5.02
CA GLN A 15 12.05 2.37 -5.10
C GLN A 15 11.40 3.22 -6.20
N GLU A 16 10.74 2.59 -7.17
CA GLU A 16 10.08 3.25 -8.30
C GLU A 16 8.62 3.51 -7.95
N ARG A 17 8.23 4.79 -7.93
CA ARG A 17 6.86 5.18 -7.55
C ARG A 17 5.81 4.61 -8.49
N GLU A 18 6.10 4.54 -9.79
CA GLU A 18 5.17 4.03 -10.81
C GLU A 18 4.88 2.55 -10.54
N PHE A 19 5.92 1.74 -10.33
CA PHE A 19 5.78 0.34 -9.95
C PHE A 19 4.95 0.16 -8.67
N VAL A 20 5.20 0.98 -7.64
CA VAL A 20 4.44 0.92 -6.37
C VAL A 20 2.95 1.20 -6.58
N VAL A 21 2.62 2.18 -7.43
CA VAL A 21 1.23 2.52 -7.72
C VAL A 21 0.54 1.39 -8.47
N ASP A 22 1.18 0.88 -9.54
CA ASP A 22 0.63 -0.21 -10.35
C ASP A 22 0.46 -1.49 -9.51
N TYR A 23 1.46 -1.84 -8.70
CA TYR A 23 1.39 -2.98 -7.79
C TYR A 23 0.23 -2.88 -6.79
N LEU A 24 0.04 -1.72 -6.16
CA LEU A 24 -1.06 -1.52 -5.22
C LEU A 24 -2.42 -1.53 -5.93
N GLN A 25 -2.49 -0.98 -7.14
CA GLN A 25 -3.71 -1.01 -7.95
C GLN A 25 -4.07 -2.44 -8.36
N ASP A 26 -3.12 -3.21 -8.88
CA ASP A 26 -3.31 -4.62 -9.24
C ASP A 26 -3.79 -5.44 -8.04
N CYS A 27 -3.18 -5.23 -6.87
CA CYS A 27 -3.61 -5.88 -5.63
C CYS A 27 -5.05 -5.53 -5.26
N LEU A 28 -5.47 -4.29 -5.47
CA LEU A 28 -6.84 -3.83 -5.21
C LEU A 28 -7.83 -4.41 -6.22
N GLU A 29 -7.47 -4.49 -7.50
CA GLU A 29 -8.33 -4.99 -8.58
C GLU A 29 -8.49 -6.51 -8.54
N GLU A 30 -7.41 -7.27 -8.31
CA GLU A 30 -7.45 -8.74 -8.34
C GLU A 30 -7.91 -9.35 -7.00
N GLY A 31 -7.45 -8.79 -5.88
CA GLY A 31 -7.65 -9.37 -4.55
C GLY A 31 -8.47 -8.52 -3.59
N GLY A 32 -8.96 -7.35 -4.05
CA GLY A 32 -9.75 -6.44 -3.25
C GLY A 32 -8.97 -5.83 -2.09
N ILE A 33 -9.71 -5.28 -1.13
CA ILE A 33 -9.15 -4.52 0.00
C ILE A 33 -8.17 -5.37 0.81
N THR A 34 -8.45 -6.66 1.04
CA THR A 34 -7.58 -7.52 1.86
C THR A 34 -6.18 -7.68 1.25
N LEU A 35 -6.10 -7.91 -0.06
CA LEU A 35 -4.81 -8.05 -0.75
C LEU A 35 -4.10 -6.69 -0.81
N PHE A 36 -4.83 -5.61 -1.09
CA PHE A 36 -4.32 -4.25 -1.03
C PHE A 36 -3.71 -3.89 0.34
N ILE A 37 -4.38 -4.21 1.45
CA ILE A 37 -3.84 -3.94 2.80
C ILE A 37 -2.57 -4.75 3.05
N SER A 38 -2.54 -6.01 2.64
CA SER A 38 -1.36 -6.87 2.78
C SER A 38 -0.16 -6.30 2.01
N ALA A 39 -0.40 -5.90 0.75
CA ALA A 39 0.59 -5.26 -0.11
C ALA A 39 1.10 -3.93 0.48
N LEU A 40 0.19 -3.11 1.01
CA LEU A 40 0.54 -1.84 1.66
C LEU A 40 1.39 -2.08 2.91
N GLN A 41 1.12 -3.12 3.70
CA GLN A 41 1.97 -3.49 4.84
C GLN A 41 3.36 -3.95 4.41
N GLU A 42 3.49 -4.68 3.30
CA GLU A 42 4.80 -5.05 2.74
C GLU A 42 5.60 -3.82 2.31
N LEU A 43 4.94 -2.86 1.66
CA LEU A 43 5.53 -1.59 1.28
C LEU A 43 5.98 -0.78 2.49
N VAL A 44 5.17 -0.73 3.56
CA VAL A 44 5.55 -0.07 4.82
C VAL A 44 6.78 -0.74 5.45
N LYS A 45 6.86 -2.08 5.48
CA LYS A 45 8.06 -2.79 5.96
C LYS A 45 9.28 -2.43 5.13
N PHE A 46 9.16 -2.46 3.80
CA PHE A 46 10.23 -2.08 2.89
C PHE A 46 10.70 -0.64 3.15
N TYR A 47 9.74 0.27 3.29
CA TYR A 47 9.98 1.68 3.55
C TYR A 47 10.68 1.91 4.90
N GLN A 48 10.29 1.21 5.97
CA GLN A 48 10.98 1.32 7.27
C GLN A 48 12.43 0.79 7.22
N ILE A 49 12.66 -0.30 6.48
CA ILE A 49 14.01 -0.90 6.35
C ILE A 49 14.94 -0.03 5.50
N ASN A 50 14.42 0.54 4.40
CA ASN A 50 15.23 1.25 3.41
C ASN A 50 15.20 2.78 3.55
N SER A 51 14.37 3.31 4.45
CA SER A 51 14.32 4.75 4.73
C SER A 51 15.63 5.21 5.34
N LYS A 52 16.50 5.76 4.49
CA LYS A 52 17.68 6.54 4.89
C LYS A 52 17.34 7.90 5.47
N ASN A 53 16.06 8.23 5.65
CA ASN A 53 15.61 9.57 6.05
C ASN A 53 15.52 9.67 7.58
N PRO A 54 16.53 10.26 8.27
CA PRO A 54 16.56 10.37 9.73
C PRO A 54 15.51 11.36 10.28
N ASP A 55 14.93 12.20 9.41
CA ASP A 55 13.98 13.25 9.78
C ASP A 55 12.53 12.76 9.95
N LYS A 56 12.27 11.45 9.83
CA LYS A 56 10.95 10.93 10.19
C LYS A 56 10.75 11.03 11.69
N SER A 57 9.77 11.85 12.06
CA SER A 57 9.32 11.97 13.44
C SER A 57 9.07 10.59 14.03
N LEU A 58 9.55 10.36 15.26
CA LEU A 58 9.23 9.17 16.09
C LEU A 58 7.75 8.79 16.03
N LYS A 59 6.86 9.79 15.92
CA LYS A 59 5.43 9.60 15.79
C LYS A 59 5.01 8.88 14.50
N GLN A 60 5.63 9.20 13.37
CA GLN A 60 5.35 8.53 12.10
C GLN A 60 5.83 7.08 12.13
N ASN A 61 7.04 6.83 12.63
CA ASN A 61 7.56 5.47 12.75
C ASN A 61 6.70 4.61 13.69
N SER A 62 6.28 5.16 14.84
CA SER A 62 5.37 4.47 15.77
C SER A 62 4.02 4.14 15.11
N PHE A 63 3.46 5.06 14.33
CA PHE A 63 2.21 4.83 13.62
C PHE A 63 2.34 3.74 12.55
N LEU A 64 3.41 3.79 11.75
CA LEU A 64 3.69 2.76 10.74
C LEU A 64 3.87 1.38 11.38
N SER A 65 4.58 1.29 12.51
CA SER A 65 4.72 0.03 13.25
C SER A 65 3.38 -0.49 13.78
N GLN A 66 2.51 0.38 14.31
CA GLN A 66 1.15 0.00 14.73
C GLN A 66 0.31 -0.49 13.53
N PHE A 67 0.44 0.15 12.38
CA PHE A 67 -0.26 -0.26 11.16
C PHE A 67 0.16 -1.67 10.68
N LEU A 68 1.43 -2.04 10.86
CA LEU A 68 1.92 -3.39 10.52
C LEU A 68 1.32 -4.50 11.40
N GLU A 69 0.87 -4.17 12.60
CA GLU A 69 0.23 -5.10 13.53
C GLU A 69 -1.31 -5.12 13.37
N CYS A 70 -1.85 -4.15 12.63
CA CYS A 70 -3.29 -3.99 12.45
C CYS A 70 -3.84 -4.94 11.37
N GLN A 71 -4.74 -5.85 11.75
CA GLN A 71 -5.39 -6.75 10.79
C GLN A 71 -6.51 -6.07 9.98
N ASN A 72 -7.21 -5.12 10.58
CA ASN A 72 -8.35 -4.44 9.97
C ASN A 72 -8.21 -2.91 10.13
N PRO A 73 -7.27 -2.29 9.41
CA PRO A 73 -7.09 -0.86 9.50
C PRO A 73 -8.32 -0.12 8.97
N THR A 74 -8.68 0.95 9.65
CA THR A 74 -9.68 1.90 9.17
C THR A 74 -9.20 2.59 7.91
N PHE A 75 -10.14 3.07 7.09
CA PHE A 75 -9.79 3.85 5.89
C PHE A 75 -8.93 5.08 6.21
N SER A 76 -9.15 5.72 7.36
CA SER A 76 -8.35 6.86 7.82
C SER A 76 -6.89 6.45 8.06
N GLU A 77 -6.65 5.28 8.67
CA GLU A 77 -5.30 4.76 8.89
C GLU A 77 -4.62 4.42 7.57
N VAL A 78 -5.33 3.77 6.65
CA VAL A 78 -4.84 3.48 5.30
C VAL A 78 -4.43 4.76 4.57
N TYR A 79 -5.29 5.77 4.60
CA TYR A 79 -5.01 7.06 3.97
C TYR A 79 -3.79 7.77 4.59
N GLN A 80 -3.66 7.72 5.91
CA GLN A 80 -2.48 8.28 6.59
C GLN A 80 -1.19 7.57 6.19
N VAL A 81 -1.21 6.22 6.08
CA VAL A 81 -0.05 5.46 5.59
C VAL A 81 0.31 5.87 4.17
N LEU A 82 -0.68 5.95 3.27
CA LEU A 82 -0.44 6.38 1.89
C LEU A 82 0.19 7.78 1.85
N LYS A 83 -0.29 8.73 2.65
CA LYS A 83 0.31 10.07 2.74
C LYS A 83 1.76 10.05 3.24
N ILE A 84 2.09 9.20 4.21
CA ILE A 84 3.47 9.03 4.70
C ILE A 84 4.37 8.47 3.59
N LEU A 85 3.83 7.59 2.74
CA LEU A 85 4.50 7.04 1.56
C LEU A 85 4.45 7.98 0.34
N GLU A 86 3.95 9.21 0.52
CA GLU A 86 3.75 10.19 -0.55
C GLU A 86 2.86 9.66 -1.69
N LEU A 87 1.94 8.77 -1.40
CA LEU A 87 0.93 8.24 -2.33
C LEU A 87 -0.40 8.95 -2.13
N ASP A 88 -1.24 8.95 -3.15
CA ASP A 88 -2.58 9.54 -3.09
C ASP A 88 -3.64 8.59 -3.61
N LEU A 89 -4.83 8.64 -3.00
CA LEU A 89 -5.99 7.88 -3.45
C LEU A 89 -6.76 8.69 -4.48
N LYS A 90 -6.95 8.11 -5.66
CA LYS A 90 -7.89 8.61 -6.65
C LYS A 90 -9.15 7.77 -6.63
N LEU A 91 -10.26 8.36 -6.24
CA LEU A 91 -11.57 7.71 -6.33
C LEU A 91 -12.05 7.83 -7.79
N GLN A 92 -12.15 6.70 -8.46
CA GLN A 92 -12.88 6.62 -9.72
C GLN A 92 -14.30 6.18 -9.42
N LEU A 93 -15.27 7.02 -9.81
CA LEU A 93 -16.67 6.63 -9.81
C LEU A 93 -16.86 5.68 -10.98
N SER A 94 -16.94 4.38 -10.70
CA SER A 94 -17.42 3.41 -11.69
C SER A 94 -18.88 3.74 -11.95
N SER A 95 -19.21 4.25 -13.15
CA SER A 95 -20.60 4.34 -13.56
C SER A 95 -21.14 2.92 -13.58
N LEU A 96 -22.04 2.58 -12.65
CA LEU A 96 -22.91 1.44 -12.85
C LEU A 96 -23.67 1.76 -14.14
N ASN A 97 -23.28 1.11 -15.23
CA ASN A 97 -24.15 0.98 -16.38
C ASN A 97 -25.32 0.12 -15.90
N SER A 98 -26.30 0.75 -15.29
CA SER A 98 -27.63 0.20 -15.08
C SER A 98 -28.18 -0.07 -16.46
N THR A 99 -27.95 -1.27 -16.97
CA THR A 99 -28.64 -1.79 -18.16
C THR A 99 -30.11 -1.92 -17.77
N VAL A 100 -30.84 -0.82 -17.90
CA VAL A 100 -32.30 -0.79 -17.86
C VAL A 100 -32.76 -0.81 -19.31
N GLY A 101 -33.39 -1.91 -19.72
CA GLY A 101 -34.15 -2.01 -20.97
C GLY A 101 -33.56 -2.99 -21.97
#